data_AF-A0A2P4PP43-F1
#
_entry.id   AF-A0A2P4PP43-F1
#
_cell.length_a   1.000
_cell.length_b   1.000
_cell.length_c   1.000
_cell.angle_alpha   90.00
_cell.angle_beta   90.00
_cell.angle_gamma   90.00
#
_symmetry.space_group_name_H-M   'P 1'
#
loop_
_entity.id
_entity.type
_entity.pdbx_description
1 polymer ?
#
loop_
_entity_poly.entity_id
_entity_poly.type
_entity_poly.pdbx_seq_one_letter_code
_entity_poly.pdbx_strand_id
1 'polypeptide(L)' 'MDDNKFLPKLSQNLLEILNDEEYYDITIEVGSDPYVKVFRAHMVILNYRSSYLRRILSTNKKKNDEIL' A
#
# COMPACT_ATOMS: atom_id res chain seq x y z
N MET A 1 4.35 14.03 -34.44
CA MET A 1 4.70 13.22 -33.26
C MET A 1 3.46 13.21 -32.41
N ASP A 2 2.53 12.30 -32.71
CA ASP A 2 1.37 12.09 -31.86
C ASP A 2 1.87 11.50 -30.54
N ASP A 3 1.91 12.38 -29.55
CA ASP A 3 1.21 12.16 -28.31
C ASP A 3 1.50 10.82 -27.61
N ASN A 4 2.67 10.78 -26.99
CA ASN A 4 2.93 9.90 -25.85
C ASN A 4 2.11 10.34 -24.61
N LYS A 5 0.87 10.83 -24.80
CA LYS A 5 -0.10 11.29 -23.76
C LYS A 5 -0.58 10.14 -22.88
N PHE A 6 -0.42 8.91 -23.34
CA PHE A 6 -0.76 7.72 -22.57
C PHE A 6 0.03 7.63 -21.26
N LEU A 7 1.36 7.80 -21.30
CA LEU A 7 2.19 7.66 -20.09
C LEU A 7 1.88 8.73 -19.02
N PRO A 8 1.74 10.03 -19.35
CA PRO A 8 1.25 11.03 -18.40
C PRO A 8 -0.13 10.69 -17.82
N LYS A 9 -1.08 10.25 -18.66
CA LYS A 9 -2.43 9.90 -18.18
C LYS A 9 -2.40 8.68 -17.25
N LEU A 10 -1.65 7.65 -17.61
CA LEU A 10 -1.44 6.46 -16.78
C LEU A 10 -0.79 6.82 -15.45
N SER A 11 0.25 7.67 -15.46
CA SER A 11 0.88 8.14 -14.23
C SER A 11 -0.10 8.89 -13.34
N GLN A 12 -0.96 9.74 -13.92
CA GLN A 12 -1.99 10.45 -13.15
C GLN A 12 -3.00 9.47 -12.54
N ASN A 13 -3.46 8.48 -13.29
CA ASN A 13 -4.37 7.46 -12.78
C ASN A 13 -3.76 6.62 -11.65
N LEU A 14 -2.46 6.30 -11.71
CA LEU A 14 -1.77 5.62 -10.61
C LEU A 14 -1.60 6.51 -9.37
N LEU A 15 -1.48 7.83 -9.55
CA LEU A 15 -1.42 8.78 -8.43
C LEU A 15 -2.77 8.92 -7.72
N GLU A 16 -3.89 8.73 -8.42
CA GLU A 16 -5.23 8.75 -7.81
C GLU A 16 -5.37 7.69 -6.70
N ILE A 17 -4.71 6.53 -6.83
CA ILE A 17 -4.66 5.46 -5.81
C ILE A 17 -4.12 5.96 -4.45
N LEU A 18 -3.27 7.00 -4.45
CA LEU A 18 -2.67 7.50 -3.20
C LEU A 18 -3.68 8.22 -2.30
N ASN A 19 -4.79 8.70 -2.87
CA ASN A 19 -5.82 9.45 -2.16
C ASN A 19 -7.14 8.69 -2.11
N ASP A 20 -7.18 7.44 -2.57
CA ASP A 20 -8.39 6.65 -2.60
C ASP A 20 -8.81 6.22 -1.19
N GLU A 21 -10.13 6.14 -0.99
CA GLU A 21 -10.76 5.64 0.23
C GLU A 21 -11.36 4.22 0.08
N GLU A 22 -11.20 3.62 -1.08
CA GLU A 22 -11.66 2.27 -1.40
C GLU A 22 -10.50 1.24 -1.43
N TYR A 23 -10.81 -0.05 -1.54
CA TYR A 23 -9.81 -1.14 -1.77
C TYR A 23 -8.59 -1.22 -0.82
N TYR A 24 -8.74 -0.75 0.42
CA TYR A 24 -7.71 -0.96 1.43
C TYR A 24 -7.53 -2.46 1.73
N ASP A 25 -6.29 -2.93 1.63
CA ASP A 25 -5.89 -4.32 1.84
C ASP A 25 -5.00 -4.47 3.09
N ILE A 26 -4.71 -3.38 3.81
CA ILE A 26 -3.98 -3.40 5.07
C ILE A 26 -4.49 -2.35 6.08
N THR A 27 -4.49 -2.77 7.35
CA THR A 27 -4.74 -1.94 8.52
C THR A 27 -3.46 -1.83 9.36
N ILE A 28 -3.11 -0.61 9.76
CA ILE A 28 -1.98 -0.30 10.63
C ILE A 28 -2.54 0.27 11.94
N GLU A 29 -2.27 -0.43 13.03
CA GLU A 29 -2.64 0.00 14.38
C GLU A 29 -1.41 0.60 15.06
N VAL A 30 -1.54 1.82 15.58
CA VAL A 30 -0.44 2.55 16.23
C VAL A 30 -0.87 2.97 17.62
N GLY A 31 -0.03 2.66 18.60
CA GLY A 31 -0.27 2.97 20.01
C GLY A 31 -0.39 1.71 20.85
N SER A 32 -0.89 1.88 22.06
CA SER A 32 -1.15 0.81 23.02
C SER A 32 -2.52 1.05 23.65
N ASP A 33 -3.15 -0.03 24.11
CA ASP A 33 -4.43 0.05 24.81
C ASP A 33 -4.39 1.08 25.96
N PRO A 34 -5.42 1.93 26.12
CA PRO A 34 -6.65 2.05 25.32
C PRO A 34 -6.54 3.01 24.12
N TYR A 35 -5.38 3.61 23.88
CA TYR A 35 -5.16 4.69 22.91
C TYR A 35 -4.58 4.17 21.59
N VAL A 36 -5.30 3.25 20.94
CA VAL A 36 -4.92 2.73 19.62
C VAL A 36 -5.53 3.60 18.52
N LYS A 37 -4.70 4.01 17.56
CA LYS A 37 -5.14 4.68 16.33
C LYS A 37 -5.02 3.72 15.16
N VAL A 38 -6.09 3.63 14.37
CA VAL A 38 -6.19 2.74 13.22
C VAL A 38 -6.03 3.55 11.93
N PHE A 39 -5.14 3.09 11.05
CA PHE A 39 -4.92 3.64 9.72
C PHE A 39 -5.19 2.56 8.68
N ARG A 40 -5.97 2.89 7.65
CA ARG A 40 -6.16 2.03 6.48
C ARG A 40 -5.27 2.50 5.35
N ALA A 41 -4.68 1.57 4.62
CA ALA A 41 -3.74 1.86 3.55
C ALA A 41 -3.76 0.75 2.48
N HIS A 42 -2.96 0.97 1.43
CA HIS A 42 -2.74 0.00 0.35
C HIS A 42 -1.33 -0.61 0.44
N MET A 43 -1.23 -1.93 0.53
CA MET A 43 0.02 -2.68 0.62
C MET A 43 0.93 -2.37 -0.56
N VAL A 44 0.38 -2.29 -1.77
CA VAL A 44 1.17 -1.99 -2.98
C VAL A 44 1.89 -0.65 -2.87
N ILE A 45 1.22 0.38 -2.34
CA ILE A 45 1.83 1.70 -2.14
C ILE A 45 2.93 1.63 -1.09
N LEU A 46 2.66 1.02 0.07
CA LEU A 46 3.64 0.89 1.15
C LEU A 46 4.87 0.07 0.71
N ASN A 47 4.66 -0.98 -0.07
CA ASN A 47 5.68 -1.87 -0.59
C ASN A 47 6.68 -1.14 -1.51
N TYR A 48 6.20 -0.21 -2.34
CA TYR A 48 7.06 0.53 -3.27
C TYR A 48 7.59 1.85 -2.70
N ARG A 49 6.88 2.50 -1.76
CA ARG A 49 7.33 3.77 -1.15
C ARG A 49 8.27 3.61 0.03
N SER A 50 8.29 2.45 0.71
CA SER A 50 9.14 2.24 1.88
C SER A 50 9.83 0.88 1.83
N SER A 51 11.16 0.89 1.76
CA SER A 51 11.98 -0.32 1.82
C SER A 51 11.84 -1.06 3.16
N TYR A 52 11.55 -0.34 4.24
CA TYR A 52 11.27 -0.91 5.56
C TYR A 52 9.94 -1.66 5.57
N LEU A 53 8.85 -1.01 5.16
CA LEU A 53 7.53 -1.65 5.11
C LEU A 53 7.51 -2.81 4.12
N ARG A 54 8.19 -2.69 2.98
CA ARG A 54 8.39 -3.82 2.04
C ARG A 54 8.96 -5.07 2.72
N ARG A 55 9.98 -4.92 3.57
CA ARG A 55 10.58 -6.05 4.30
C ARG A 55 9.59 -6.69 5.27
N ILE A 56 8.80 -5.87 5.98
CA ILE A 56 7.78 -6.35 6.91
C ILE A 56 6.68 -7.11 6.16
N LEU A 57 6.11 -6.52 5.11
CA LEU A 57 5.05 -7.13 4.30
C LEU A 57 5.51 -8.45 3.66
N SER A 58 6.76 -8.50 3.18
CA SER A 58 7.34 -9.74 2.61
C SER A 58 7.50 -10.85 3.64
N THR A 59 7.84 -10.51 4.88
CA THR A 59 7.98 -11.48 5.97
C THR A 59 6.63 -12.06 6.38
N ASN A 60 5.60 -11.22 6.44
CA ASN A 60 4.24 -11.66 6.76
C ASN A 60 3.66 -12.58 5.68
N LYS A 61 3.94 -12.31 4.39
CA LYS A 61 3.52 -13.19 3.30
C LYS A 61 4.06 -14.63 3.48
N LYS A 62 5.36 -14.77 3.78
CA LYS A 62 5.99 -16.08 3.99
C LYS A 62 5.34 -16.88 5.11
N LYS A 63 4.94 -16.22 6.21
CA LYS A 63 4.26 -16.89 7.32
C LYS A 63 2.89 -17.44 6.91
N ASN A 64 2.15 -16.71 6.08
CA ASN A 64 0.85 -17.19 5.59
C ASN A 64 1.01 -18.38 4.64
N ASP A 65 2.06 -18.39 3.81
CA ASP A 65 2.37 -19.49 2.89
C ASP A 65 2.83 -20.77 3.64
N GLU A 66 3.40 -20.66 4.85
CA GLU A 66 3.77 -21.80 5.70
C GLU A 66 2.59 -22.39 6.51
N ILE A 67 1.50 -21.63 6.67
CA ILE A 67 0.32 -22.03 7.44
C ILE A 67 -0.74 -22.70 6.54
N LEU A 68 -0.62 -22.55 5.21
CA LEU A 68 -1.49 -23.17 4.21
C LEU A 68 -0.95 -24.53 3.75
#